data_AF-A0A0C3QJY8-F1
#
_entry.id   AF-A0A0C3QJY8-F1
#
_cell.length_a   1.000
_cell.length_b   1.000
_cell.length_c   1.000
_cell.angle_alpha   90.00
_cell.angle_beta   90.00
_cell.angle_gamma   90.00
#
_symmetry.space_group_name_H-M   'P 1'
#
loop_
_entity.id
_entity.type
_entity.pdbx_description
1 polymer ?
#
loop_
_entity_poly.entity_id
_entity_poly.type
_entity_poly.pdbx_seq_one_letter_code
_entity_poly.pdbx_strand_id
1 'polypeptide(L)' 'CLCGKEVQTRAHILRECLFEGRYRHFLKEKVPDLSLADILGTTEGVDALASFIQHSGMFTKR' A
#
# COMPACT_ATOMS: atom_id res chain seq x y z
N CYS A 1 -5.53 -6.87 2.37
CA CYS A 1 -5.25 -6.75 3.82
C CYS A 1 -5.85 -7.95 4.52
N LEU A 2 -5.42 -8.20 5.76
CA LEU A 2 -6.06 -9.17 6.66
C LEU A 2 -7.01 -8.52 7.67
N CYS A 3 -7.46 -7.30 7.36
CA CYS A 3 -8.23 -6.44 8.25
C CYS A 3 -9.73 -6.75 8.33
N GLY A 4 -10.19 -7.82 7.67
CA GLY A 4 -11.57 -8.32 7.81
C GLY A 4 -12.67 -7.53 7.08
N LYS A 5 -12.36 -6.40 6.41
CA LYS A 5 -13.33 -5.74 5.53
C LYS A 5 -13.67 -6.65 4.33
N GLU A 6 -14.96 -6.75 4.04
CA GLU A 6 -15.48 -7.52 2.88
C GLU A 6 -14.96 -6.96 1.56
N VAL A 7 -15.10 -5.65 1.34
CA VAL A 7 -14.61 -4.99 0.13
C VAL A 7 -13.32 -4.25 0.43
N GLN A 8 -12.24 -4.69 -0.23
CA GLN A 8 -10.91 -4.12 -0.07
C GLN A 8 -10.44 -3.53 -1.38
N THR A 9 -10.69 -2.23 -1.56
CA THR A 9 -10.23 -1.49 -2.73
C THR A 9 -8.73 -1.16 -2.61
N ARG A 10 -8.12 -0.73 -3.72
CA ARG A 10 -6.75 -0.18 -3.71
C ARG A 10 -6.65 1.02 -2.75
N ALA A 11 -7.63 1.91 -2.76
CA ALA A 11 -7.72 3.04 -1.81
C ALA A 11 -7.73 2.53 -0.37
N HIS A 12 -8.53 1.51 -0.10
CA HIS A 12 -8.60 0.91 1.21
C HIS A 12 -7.24 0.37 1.67
N ILE A 13 -6.60 -0.47 0.86
CA ILE A 13 -5.32 -1.10 1.21
C ILE A 13 -4.22 -0.05 1.41
N LEU A 14 -4.08 0.88 0.46
CA LEU A 14 -2.93 1.77 0.38
C LEU A 14 -3.07 2.99 1.29
N ARG A 15 -4.29 3.52 1.49
CA ARG A 15 -4.52 4.79 2.19
C ARG A 15 -5.26 4.63 3.52
N GLU A 16 -6.28 3.80 3.58
CA GLU A 16 -7.26 3.84 4.68
C GLU A 16 -7.03 2.76 5.74
N CYS A 17 -6.53 1.60 5.34
CA CYS A 17 -6.46 0.43 6.20
C CYS A 17 -5.48 0.68 7.35
N LEU A 18 -5.97 0.63 8.59
CA LEU A 18 -5.15 0.80 9.79
C LEU A 18 -4.21 -0.38 10.02
N PHE A 19 -4.63 -1.61 9.69
CA PHE A 19 -3.81 -2.82 9.84
C PHE A 19 -2.51 -2.73 9.00
N GLU A 20 -2.63 -2.25 7.77
CA GLU A 20 -1.46 -2.02 6.90
C GLU A 20 -0.74 -0.69 7.19
N GLY A 21 -1.26 0.12 8.12
CA GLY A 21 -0.74 1.45 8.42
C GLY A 21 0.70 1.44 8.91
N ARG A 22 1.14 0.36 9.56
CA ARG A 22 2.54 0.17 10.00
C ARG A 22 3.55 0.14 8.85
N TYR A 23 3.13 -0.26 7.64
CA TYR A 23 3.99 -0.33 6.46
C TYR A 23 3.83 0.88 5.53
N ARG A 24 2.87 1.78 5.81
CA ARG A 24 2.55 2.93 4.96
C ARG A 24 3.70 3.94 4.83
N HIS A 25 4.71 3.87 5.71
CA HIS A 25 5.91 4.69 5.61
C HIS A 25 6.69 4.45 4.31
N PHE A 26 6.72 3.21 3.79
CA PHE A 26 7.34 2.91 2.49
C PHE A 26 6.68 3.69 1.34
N LEU A 27 5.36 3.85 1.39
CA LEU A 27 4.63 4.68 0.43
C LEU A 27 4.87 6.16 0.67
N LYS A 28 4.75 6.63 1.93
CA LYS A 28 4.88 8.05 2.27
C LYS A 28 6.27 8.64 2.01
N GLU A 29 7.31 7.82 2.02
CA GLU A 29 8.66 8.27 1.71
C GLU A 29 8.77 8.78 0.27
N LYS A 30 8.08 8.14 -0.68
CA LYS A 30 8.11 8.51 -2.11
C LYS A 30 6.87 9.26 -2.58
N VAL A 31 5.72 9.01 -1.95
CA VAL A 31 4.42 9.61 -2.25
C VAL A 31 3.75 10.08 -0.95
N PRO A 32 4.11 11.27 -0.41
CA PRO A 32 3.69 11.71 0.93
C PRO A 32 2.18 11.85 1.12
N ASP A 33 1.46 12.26 0.07
CA ASP A 33 0.01 12.43 0.06
C ASP A 33 -0.75 11.13 -0.19
N LEU A 34 -0.03 10.05 -0.51
CA LEU A 34 -0.55 8.74 -0.88
C LEU A 34 -1.53 8.82 -2.05
N SER A 35 -1.28 9.71 -3.00
CA SER A 35 -2.00 9.77 -4.27
C SER A 35 -1.97 8.40 -4.95
N LEU A 36 -3.15 7.85 -5.27
CA LEU A 36 -3.23 6.59 -5.99
C LEU A 36 -2.73 6.72 -7.43
N ALA A 37 -2.85 7.91 -8.03
CA ALA A 37 -2.34 8.17 -9.35
C ALA A 37 -0.81 8.07 -9.36
N ASP A 38 -0.15 8.62 -8.34
CA ASP A 38 1.31 8.59 -8.27
C ASP A 38 1.82 7.22 -7.83
N ILE A 39 1.23 6.60 -6.81
CA ILE A 39 1.60 5.23 -6.36
C ILE A 39 1.53 4.21 -7.51
N LEU A 40 0.57 4.36 -8.43
CA LEU A 40 0.33 3.38 -9.50
C LEU A 40 0.83 3.84 -10.87
N GLY A 41 1.20 5.11 -11.00
CA GLY A 41 1.48 5.76 -12.29
C GLY A 41 2.91 6.26 -12.46
N THR A 42 3.70 6.30 -11.39
CA THR A 42 5.12 6.69 -11.47
C THR A 42 6.04 5.52 -11.10
N THR A 43 7.27 5.55 -11.61
CA THR A 43 8.29 4.55 -11.28
C THR A 43 8.56 4.54 -9.77
N GLU A 44 8.74 5.71 -9.16
CA GLU A 44 8.99 5.84 -7.72
C GLU A 44 7.82 5.33 -6.88
N GLY A 45 6.58 5.57 -7.34
CA GLY A 45 5.38 5.09 -6.69
C GLY A 45 5.25 3.57 -6.76
N VAL A 46 5.56 2.98 -7.92
CA VAL A 46 5.54 1.52 -8.12
C VAL A 46 6.64 0.84 -7.29
N ASP A 47 7.83 1.41 -7.20
CA ASP A 47 8.92 0.89 -6.36
C ASP A 47 8.57 0.95 -4.86
N ALA A 48 7.94 2.05 -4.44
CA ALA A 48 7.42 2.19 -3.09
C ALA A 48 6.31 1.16 -2.79
N LEU A 49 5.43 0.90 -3.77
CA LEU A 49 4.39 -0.12 -3.67
C LEU A 49 4.98 -1.54 -3.58
N ALA A 50 6.03 -1.84 -4.34
CA ALA A 50 6.73 -3.11 -4.25
C ALA A 50 7.32 -3.32 -2.84
N SER A 51 7.97 -2.28 -2.29
CA SER A 51 8.50 -2.28 -0.92
C SER A 51 7.40 -2.50 0.12
N PHE A 52 6.27 -1.81 -0.03
CA PHE A 52 5.10 -1.98 0.82
C PHE A 52 4.55 -3.42 0.78
N ILE A 53 4.42 -4.02 -0.40
CA ILE A 53 3.92 -5.40 -0.56
C ILE A 53 4.89 -6.40 0.07
N GLN A 54 6.19 -6.24 -0.18
CA GLN A 54 7.24 -7.12 0.35
C GLN A 54 7.22 -7.16 1.88
N HIS A 55 7.14 -6.01 2.53
CA HIS A 55 7.17 -5.93 4.00
C HIS A 55 5.83 -6.24 4.65
N SER A 56 4.71 -5.93 3.98
CA SER A 56 3.38 -6.28 4.49
C SER A 56 3.09 -7.78 4.43
N GLY A 57 3.80 -8.51 3.57
CA GLY A 57 3.50 -9.92 3.28
C GLY A 57 2.16 -10.09 2.57
N MET A 58 1.58 -9.00 2.04
CA MET A 58 0.37 -9.05 1.26
C MET A 58 0.62 -9.79 -0.06
N PHE A 59 -0.39 -10.52 -0.54
CA PHE A 59 -0.33 -11.29 -1.79
C PHE A 59 0.72 -12.42 -1.82
N THR A 60 1.39 -12.70 -0.70
CA THR A 60 2.19 -13.92 -0.56
C THR A 60 1.27 -15.13 -0.50
N LYS A 61 1.65 -16.20 -1.23
CA LYS A 61 0.94 -17.48 -1.17
C LYS A 61 1.24 -18.11 0.19
N ARG A 62 0.20 -18.40 0.96
CA ARG A 62 0.30 -19.14 2.23
C ARG A 62 0.10 -20.63 1.98
#